data_AF-A0A0Q5FKC9-F1
#
_entry.id   AF-A0A0Q5FKC9-F1
#
_cell.length_a   1.000
_cell.length_b   1.000
_cell.length_c   1.000
_cell.angle_alpha   90.00
_cell.angle_beta   90.00
_cell.angle_gamma   90.00
#
_symmetry.space_group_name_H-M   'P 1'
#
loop_
_entity.id
_entity.type
_entity.pdbx_description
1 polymer ?
#
loop_
_entity_poly.entity_id
_entity_poly.type
_entity_poly.pdbx_seq_one_letter_code
_entity_poly.pdbx_strand_id
1 'polypeptide(L)'
;MAKGGARNRSGPQADPNSGRSDRRGFKLTALPSEGYTSEAPEFPLEPIQLFTEYRVDGEKVKSFDEGGTSAFRSRESAVWAEAWRSPQACAWSMQSWRWPIVAEYCRLKTVVELDPSASASLVAQLHRYRDQIGLTPAGLRENGWAIAVDEVGVKRDEKVEAAPASSRAPRRLRAVDGAG
;
A
#
# COMPACT_ATOMS: atom_id res chain seq x y z
N MET A 1 -8.62 -36.38 24.72
CA MET A 1 -7.80 -35.33 24.06
C MET A 1 -8.73 -34.35 23.37
N ALA A 2 -8.78 -33.09 23.80
CA ALA A 2 -9.58 -32.06 23.14
C ALA A 2 -8.94 -31.74 21.78
N LYS A 3 -9.63 -32.03 20.66
CA LYS A 3 -9.18 -31.59 19.33
C LYS A 3 -9.38 -30.07 19.25
N GLY A 4 -8.28 -29.32 19.10
CA GLY A 4 -8.35 -27.88 18.84
C GLY A 4 -9.19 -27.63 17.58
N GLY A 5 -10.17 -26.73 17.68
CA GLY A 5 -11.12 -26.44 16.60
C GLY A 5 -10.43 -25.99 15.30
N ALA A 6 -11.19 -26.07 14.20
CA ALA A 6 -10.77 -25.57 12.90
C ALA A 6 -10.24 -24.14 13.02
N ARG A 7 -8.99 -23.93 12.62
CA ARG A 7 -8.39 -22.60 12.58
C ARG A 7 -8.73 -22.00 11.21
N ASN A 8 -8.92 -20.69 11.13
CA ASN A 8 -9.13 -20.00 9.84
C ASN A 8 -8.02 -20.31 8.81
N ARG A 9 -6.85 -20.80 9.26
CA ARG A 9 -5.69 -21.17 8.45
C ARG A 9 -5.36 -22.68 8.44
N SER A 10 -6.26 -23.57 8.89
CA SER A 10 -6.00 -25.02 8.85
C SER A 10 -6.49 -25.65 7.55
N GLY A 11 -5.59 -26.27 6.79
CA GLY A 11 -5.87 -27.05 5.58
C GLY A 11 -5.32 -26.41 4.30
N PRO A 12 -5.25 -27.17 3.18
CA PRO A 12 -4.83 -26.64 1.89
C PRO A 12 -5.77 -25.52 1.45
N GLN A 13 -5.21 -24.36 1.08
CA GLN A 13 -6.00 -23.22 0.62
C GLN A 13 -6.73 -23.57 -0.68
N ALA A 14 -7.94 -23.02 -0.84
CA ALA A 14 -8.71 -23.19 -2.06
C ALA A 14 -7.98 -22.51 -3.23
N ASP A 15 -7.73 -23.27 -4.29
CA ASP A 15 -7.21 -22.75 -5.55
C ASP A 15 -8.36 -22.11 -6.35
N PRO A 16 -8.31 -20.79 -6.63
CA PRO A 16 -9.34 -20.10 -7.42
C PRO A 16 -9.56 -20.71 -8.81
N ASN A 17 -8.54 -21.34 -9.39
CA ASN A 17 -8.59 -21.93 -10.73
C ASN A 17 -8.99 -23.41 -10.72
N SER A 18 -9.32 -23.98 -9.56
CA SER A 18 -9.74 -25.38 -9.46
C SER A 18 -11.23 -25.53 -9.74
N GLY A 19 -11.60 -26.59 -10.46
CA GLY A 19 -13.02 -26.92 -10.70
C GLY A 19 -13.84 -27.17 -9.41
N ARG A 20 -13.17 -27.39 -8.27
CA ARG A 20 -13.81 -27.44 -6.94
C ARG A 20 -14.22 -26.05 -6.44
N SER A 21 -13.39 -25.04 -6.67
CA SER A 21 -13.66 -23.64 -6.31
C SER A 21 -14.71 -23.03 -7.24
N ASP A 22 -14.67 -23.36 -8.53
CA ASP A 22 -15.72 -22.97 -9.49
C ASP A 22 -17.09 -23.51 -9.08
N ARG A 23 -17.16 -24.79 -8.70
CA ARG A 23 -18.41 -25.40 -8.20
C ARG A 23 -18.93 -24.76 -6.90
N ARG A 24 -18.05 -24.08 -6.16
CA ARG A 24 -18.37 -23.34 -4.92
C ARG A 24 -18.58 -21.84 -5.14
N GLY A 25 -18.40 -21.33 -6.36
CA GLY A 25 -18.51 -19.90 -6.68
C GLY A 25 -17.43 -19.03 -6.06
N PHE A 26 -16.28 -19.59 -5.68
CA PHE A 26 -15.20 -18.84 -5.04
C PHE A 26 -14.42 -18.03 -6.09
N LYS A 27 -14.62 -16.71 -6.12
CA LYS A 27 -13.89 -15.78 -7.00
C LYS A 27 -13.26 -14.65 -6.19
N LEU A 28 -12.01 -14.34 -6.51
CA LEU A 28 -11.30 -13.20 -5.92
C LEU A 28 -11.72 -11.91 -6.63
N THR A 29 -11.87 -10.84 -5.86
CA THR A 29 -12.09 -9.49 -6.38
C THR A 29 -10.79 -8.97 -6.98
N ALA A 30 -10.82 -8.60 -8.27
CA ALA A 30 -9.67 -8.04 -8.95
C ALA A 30 -9.47 -6.57 -8.55
N LEU A 31 -8.31 -6.25 -7.98
CA LEU A 31 -7.86 -4.91 -7.65
C LEU A 31 -7.03 -4.34 -8.81
N PRO A 32 -7.19 -3.05 -9.15
CA PRO A 32 -6.41 -2.44 -10.24
C PRO A 32 -4.91 -2.45 -9.93
N SER A 33 -4.09 -2.85 -10.89
CA SER A 33 -2.62 -2.94 -10.76
C SER A 33 -1.95 -1.58 -10.59
N GLU A 34 -2.54 -0.55 -11.19
CA GLU A 34 -2.07 0.84 -11.12
C GLU A 34 -2.21 1.46 -9.71
N GLY A 35 -2.92 0.78 -8.81
CA GLY A 35 -3.14 1.24 -7.46
C GLY A 35 -4.27 2.25 -7.34
N TYR A 36 -4.40 2.83 -6.14
CA TYR A 36 -5.39 3.86 -5.87
C TYR A 36 -4.86 5.23 -6.28
N THR A 37 -5.66 5.93 -7.08
CA THR A 37 -5.24 7.16 -7.78
C THR A 37 -5.80 8.44 -7.17
N SER A 38 -6.76 8.34 -6.24
CA SER A 38 -7.31 9.49 -5.54
C SER A 38 -6.45 9.88 -4.33
N GLU A 39 -6.74 11.03 -3.74
CA GLU A 39 -6.06 11.49 -2.54
C GLU A 39 -6.31 10.54 -1.36
N ALA A 40 -5.25 10.26 -0.59
CA ALA A 40 -5.36 9.49 0.64
C ALA A 40 -6.25 10.26 1.64
N PRO A 41 -7.15 9.59 2.37
CA PRO A 41 -7.92 10.24 3.42
C PRO A 41 -7.00 10.76 4.53
N GLU A 42 -7.54 11.64 5.37
CA GLU A 42 -6.82 12.14 6.54
C GLU A 42 -6.35 10.98 7.44
N PHE A 43 -5.13 11.09 7.96
CA PHE A 43 -4.56 10.07 8.82
C PHE A 43 -5.32 10.00 10.15
N PRO A 44 -6.02 8.89 10.46
CA PRO A 44 -7.04 8.87 11.51
C PRO A 44 -6.47 8.80 12.95
N LEU A 45 -5.17 8.54 13.12
CA LEU A 45 -4.56 8.48 14.45
C LEU A 45 -3.92 9.80 14.83
N GLU A 46 -4.15 10.21 16.08
CA GLU A 46 -3.50 11.37 16.69
C GLU A 46 -1.97 11.23 16.67
N PRO A 47 -1.22 12.32 16.50
CA PRO A 47 0.24 12.31 16.57
C PRO A 47 0.74 11.73 17.90
N ILE A 48 1.76 10.88 17.84
CA ILE A 48 2.46 10.43 19.05
C ILE A 48 3.32 11.56 19.58
N GLN A 49 3.40 11.71 20.90
CA GLN A 49 4.38 12.56 21.55
C GLN A 49 5.57 11.71 22.01
N LEU A 50 6.75 12.01 21.46
CA LEU A 50 7.99 11.35 21.84
C LEU A 50 8.67 12.11 22.98
N PHE A 51 9.35 11.36 23.83
CA PHE A 51 10.09 11.88 24.95
C PHE A 51 11.48 11.25 24.96
N THR A 52 12.49 12.07 25.24
CA THR A 52 13.86 11.61 25.40
C THR A 52 14.18 11.53 26.88
N GLU A 53 14.72 10.39 27.29
CA GLU A 53 15.18 10.15 28.66
C GLU A 53 16.70 10.25 28.71
N TYR A 54 17.21 11.11 29.59
CA TYR A 54 18.64 11.29 29.82
C TYR A 54 18.90 11.52 31.31
N ARG A 55 20.17 11.47 31.73
CA ARG A 55 20.56 11.74 33.11
C ARG A 55 21.26 13.09 33.22
N VAL A 56 20.84 13.90 34.18
CA VAL A 56 21.49 15.15 34.60
C VAL A 56 21.78 15.03 36.08
N ASP A 57 23.04 15.18 36.47
CA ASP A 57 23.48 15.09 37.88
C ASP A 57 23.01 13.82 38.62
N GLY A 58 22.91 12.71 37.89
CA GLY A 58 22.45 11.42 38.42
C GLY A 58 20.93 11.24 38.46
N GLU A 59 20.16 12.30 38.27
CA GLU A 59 18.70 12.26 38.17
C GLU A 59 18.25 11.93 36.75
N LYS A 60 17.20 11.11 36.63
CA LYS A 60 16.57 10.82 35.34
C LYS A 60 15.63 11.96 34.96
N VAL A 61 15.91 12.61 33.85
CA VAL A 61 15.05 13.65 33.27
C VAL A 61 14.37 13.08 32.03
N LYS A 62 13.07 13.34 31.91
CA LYS A 62 12.27 13.02 30.74
C LYS A 62 11.79 14.33 30.12
N SER A 63 12.29 14.67 28.93
CA SER A 63 11.89 15.88 28.21
C SER A 63 11.05 15.53 26.99
N PHE A 64 10.08 16.38 26.66
CA PHE A 64 9.36 16.28 25.39
C PHE A 64 10.35 16.49 24.23
N ASP A 65 10.36 15.55 23.29
CA ASP A 65 11.18 15.62 22.09
C ASP A 65 10.34 16.12 20.93
N GLU A 66 10.29 17.44 20.77
CA GLU A 66 9.54 18.09 19.69
C GLU A 66 10.08 17.71 18.31
N GLY A 67 11.41 17.64 18.16
CA GLY A 67 12.07 17.30 16.91
C GLY A 67 11.79 15.86 16.49
N GLY A 68 11.96 14.91 17.41
CA GLY A 68 11.61 13.51 17.21
C GLY A 68 10.13 13.31 16.92
N THR A 69 9.26 14.02 17.66
CA THR A 69 7.80 13.98 17.45
C THR A 69 7.42 14.42 16.03
N SER A 70 7.96 15.55 15.56
CA SER A 70 7.70 16.08 14.21
C SER A 70 8.26 15.17 13.11
N ALA A 71 9.48 14.65 13.29
CA ALA A 71 10.10 13.72 12.36
C ALA A 71 9.31 12.39 12.25
N PHE A 72 8.87 11.84 13.39
CA PHE A 72 8.03 10.65 13.43
C PHE A 72 6.72 10.88 12.68
N ARG A 73 6.03 12.00 12.95
CA ARG A 73 4.76 12.32 12.27
C ARG A 73 4.92 12.49 10.76
N SER A 74 6.01 13.12 10.34
CA SER A 74 6.34 13.26 8.92
C SER A 74 6.56 11.91 8.25
N ARG A 75 7.30 10.99 8.89
CA ARG A 75 7.51 9.65 8.36
C ARG A 75 6.22 8.83 8.34
N GLU A 76 5.44 8.87 9.42
CA GLU A 76 4.15 8.19 9.52
C GLU A 76 3.20 8.62 8.40
N SER A 77 3.12 9.93 8.12
CA SER A 77 2.29 10.47 7.03
C SER A 77 2.78 10.02 5.65
N ALA A 78 4.10 9.94 5.44
CA ALA A 78 4.67 9.43 4.20
C ALA A 78 4.35 7.94 3.99
N VAL A 79 4.45 7.13 5.05
CA VAL A 79 4.09 5.69 5.00
C VAL A 79 2.60 5.50 4.71
N TRP A 80 1.73 6.36 5.28
CA TRP A 80 0.31 6.36 4.96
C TRP A 80 0.05 6.68 3.48
N ALA A 81 0.63 7.77 2.97
CA ALA A 81 0.49 8.15 1.57
C ALA A 81 1.01 7.06 0.61
N GLU A 82 2.11 6.40 0.97
CA GLU A 82 2.64 5.25 0.22
C GLU A 82 1.66 4.07 0.22
N ALA A 83 1.13 3.69 1.39
CA ALA A 83 0.17 2.60 1.51
C ALA A 83 -1.09 2.86 0.67
N TRP A 84 -1.57 4.11 0.65
CA TRP A 84 -2.73 4.53 -0.13
C TRP A 84 -2.48 4.59 -1.64
N ARG A 85 -1.28 4.35 -2.14
CA ARG A 85 -1.03 4.15 -3.58
C ARG A 85 -1.13 2.69 -4.01
N SER A 86 -1.29 1.76 -3.07
CA SER A 86 -1.35 0.34 -3.39
C SER A 86 -2.69 -0.06 -4.04
N PRO A 87 -2.75 -1.19 -4.78
CA PRO A 87 -4.01 -1.79 -5.25
C PRO A 87 -5.03 -2.04 -4.13
N GLN A 88 -4.54 -2.41 -2.94
CA GLN A 88 -5.35 -2.69 -1.76
C GLN A 88 -6.12 -1.46 -1.28
N ALA A 89 -5.55 -0.26 -1.48
CA ALA A 89 -6.21 0.99 -1.12
C ALA A 89 -7.50 1.23 -1.91
N CYS A 90 -7.64 0.68 -3.12
CA CYS A 90 -8.92 0.66 -3.84
C CYS A 90 -10.00 -0.05 -3.02
N ALA A 91 -9.67 -1.17 -2.39
CA ALA A 91 -10.59 -1.89 -1.50
C ALA A 91 -10.83 -1.11 -0.20
N TRP A 92 -9.76 -0.58 0.41
CA TRP A 92 -9.86 0.18 1.66
C TRP A 92 -10.70 1.45 1.52
N SER A 93 -10.69 2.10 0.36
CA SER A 93 -11.49 3.30 0.07
C SER A 93 -13.00 3.08 0.24
N MET A 94 -13.48 1.86 -0.03
CA MET A 94 -14.88 1.45 0.17
C MET A 94 -15.16 0.92 1.58
N GLN A 95 -14.14 0.84 2.43
CA GLN A 95 -14.16 0.16 3.73
C GLN A 95 -13.57 1.07 4.80
N SER A 96 -14.20 2.23 5.03
CA SER A 96 -13.74 3.22 6.01
C SER A 96 -13.51 2.65 7.41
N TRP A 97 -14.29 1.62 7.80
CA TRP A 97 -14.11 0.89 9.05
C TRP A 97 -12.72 0.22 9.21
N ARG A 98 -11.97 0.02 8.11
CA ARG A 98 -10.63 -0.59 8.10
C ARG A 98 -9.51 0.44 8.24
N TRP A 99 -9.78 1.73 8.04
CA TRP A 99 -8.76 2.78 8.06
C TRP A 99 -7.95 2.85 9.37
N PRO A 100 -8.54 2.67 10.58
CA PRO A 100 -7.76 2.64 11.81
C PRO A 100 -6.68 1.54 11.79
N ILE A 101 -7.00 0.34 11.30
CA ILE A 101 -6.06 -0.79 11.22
C ILE A 101 -4.94 -0.53 10.20
N VAL A 102 -5.25 0.13 9.08
CA VAL A 102 -4.22 0.55 8.10
C VAL A 102 -3.31 1.62 8.71
N ALA A 103 -3.86 2.53 9.54
CA ALA A 103 -3.07 3.56 10.21
C ALA A 103 -2.19 2.98 11.32
N GLU A 104 -2.68 2.00 12.08
CA GLU A 104 -1.90 1.23 13.05
C GLU A 104 -0.73 0.50 12.38
N TYR A 105 -0.95 -0.07 11.20
CA TYR A 105 0.13 -0.61 10.36
C TYR A 105 1.18 0.45 10.03
N CYS A 106 0.77 1.64 9.59
CA CYS A 106 1.70 2.72 9.21
C CYS A 106 2.53 3.21 10.40
N ARG A 107 1.89 3.35 11.57
CA ARG A 107 2.53 3.68 12.84
C ARG A 107 3.57 2.62 13.22
N LEU A 108 3.18 1.35 13.22
CA LEU A 108 4.07 0.24 13.58
C LEU A 108 5.22 0.08 12.58
N LYS A 109 4.96 0.26 11.28
CA LYS A 109 6.00 0.27 10.24
C LYS A 109 7.01 1.38 10.53
N THR A 110 6.56 2.58 10.88
CA THR A 110 7.43 3.70 11.23
C THR A 110 8.29 3.40 12.46
N VAL A 111 7.70 2.82 13.51
CA VAL A 111 8.45 2.36 14.71
C VAL A 111 9.53 1.34 14.34
N VAL A 112 9.17 0.33 13.54
CA VAL A 112 10.11 -0.73 13.14
C VAL A 112 11.19 -0.20 12.19
N GLU A 113 10.91 0.78 11.33
CA GLU A 113 11.92 1.39 10.47
C GLU A 113 12.96 2.20 11.23
N LEU A 114 12.58 2.83 12.34
CA LEU A 114 13.50 3.61 13.17
C LEU A 114 14.55 2.72 13.84
N ASP A 115 14.14 1.55 14.34
CA ASP A 115 15.07 0.53 14.84
C ASP A 115 14.50 -0.88 14.64
N PRO A 116 14.82 -1.54 13.52
CA PRO A 116 14.37 -2.90 13.26
C PRO A 116 14.93 -3.93 14.26
N SER A 117 16.06 -3.62 14.91
CA SER A 117 16.77 -4.53 15.80
C SER A 117 16.28 -4.45 17.25
N ALA A 118 15.61 -3.35 17.63
CA ALA A 118 15.11 -3.14 18.99
C ALA A 118 14.07 -4.19 19.42
N SER A 119 13.27 -4.73 18.50
CA SER A 119 12.18 -5.63 18.87
C SER A 119 11.73 -6.59 17.77
N ALA A 120 12.19 -7.84 17.83
CA ALA A 120 11.71 -8.92 16.97
C ALA A 120 10.19 -9.15 17.08
N SER A 121 9.58 -8.88 18.25
CA SER A 121 8.13 -8.97 18.42
C SER A 121 7.37 -7.93 17.60
N LEU A 122 7.88 -6.70 17.51
CA LEU A 122 7.26 -5.65 16.67
C LEU A 122 7.41 -5.98 15.19
N VAL A 123 8.55 -6.54 14.77
CA VAL A 123 8.75 -7.03 13.39
C VAL A 123 7.74 -8.13 13.05
N ALA A 124 7.53 -9.09 13.95
CA ALA A 124 6.53 -10.15 13.77
C ALA A 124 5.09 -9.59 13.73
N GLN A 125 4.77 -8.60 14.56
CA GLN A 125 3.47 -7.94 14.56
C GLN A 125 3.25 -7.14 13.27
N LEU A 126 4.29 -6.51 12.73
CA LEU A 126 4.23 -5.79 11.45
C LEU A 126 3.84 -6.73 10.30
N HIS A 127 4.39 -7.94 10.26
CA HIS A 127 3.98 -8.94 9.28
C HIS A 127 2.49 -9.31 9.41
N ARG A 128 1.98 -9.46 10.64
CA ARG A 128 0.56 -9.78 10.87
C ARG A 128 -0.37 -8.68 10.39
N TYR A 129 -0.01 -7.42 10.61
CA TYR A 129 -0.77 -6.30 10.07
C TYR A 129 -0.76 -6.31 8.53
N ARG A 130 0.40 -6.57 7.89
CA ARG A 130 0.50 -6.69 6.43
C ARG A 130 -0.43 -7.78 5.88
N ASP A 131 -0.52 -8.93 6.55
CA ASP A 131 -1.48 -9.98 6.21
C ASP A 131 -2.92 -9.47 6.33
N GLN A 132 -3.27 -8.89 7.48
CA GLN A 132 -4.64 -8.45 7.78
C GLN A 132 -5.18 -7.41 6.78
N ILE A 133 -4.33 -6.50 6.32
CA ILE A 133 -4.73 -5.44 5.36
C ILE A 133 -4.49 -5.83 3.90
N GLY A 134 -4.05 -7.05 3.62
CA GLY A 134 -3.94 -7.58 2.26
C GLY A 134 -2.67 -7.22 1.50
N LEU A 135 -1.60 -6.77 2.18
CA LEU A 135 -0.32 -6.44 1.55
C LEU A 135 0.57 -7.66 1.28
N THR A 136 0.17 -8.86 1.69
CA THR A 136 0.89 -10.11 1.41
C THR A 136 0.06 -11.03 0.51
N PRO A 137 0.67 -12.02 -0.17
CA PRO A 137 -0.08 -13.02 -0.92
C PRO A 137 -1.07 -13.82 -0.05
N ALA A 138 -0.76 -14.02 1.23
CA ALA A 138 -1.68 -14.64 2.18
C ALA A 138 -2.87 -13.70 2.45
N GLY A 139 -2.57 -12.44 2.77
CA GLY A 139 -3.55 -11.40 3.04
C GLY A 139 -4.49 -11.09 1.88
N LEU A 140 -3.98 -11.03 0.65
CA LEU A 140 -4.79 -10.87 -0.56
C LEU A 140 -5.87 -11.96 -0.62
N ARG A 141 -5.47 -13.22 -0.48
CA ARG A 141 -6.39 -14.36 -0.53
C ARG A 141 -7.37 -14.38 0.65
N GLU A 142 -6.91 -14.07 1.87
CA GLU A 142 -7.76 -13.99 3.07
C GLU A 142 -8.83 -12.90 2.95
N ASN A 143 -8.51 -11.79 2.29
CA ASN A 143 -9.46 -10.71 2.01
C ASN A 143 -10.29 -10.97 0.74
N GLY A 144 -10.07 -12.08 0.03
CA GLY A 144 -10.76 -12.40 -1.20
C GLY A 144 -10.37 -11.49 -2.38
N TRP A 145 -9.11 -11.03 -2.42
CA TRP A 145 -8.57 -10.12 -3.43
C TRP A 145 -7.51 -10.78 -4.30
N ALA A 146 -7.40 -10.31 -5.54
CA ALA A 146 -6.30 -10.58 -6.47
C ALA A 146 -5.89 -9.26 -7.12
N ILE A 147 -4.61 -9.06 -7.41
CA ILE A 147 -4.18 -7.89 -8.20
C ILE A 147 -4.35 -8.26 -9.67
N ALA A 148 -5.04 -7.42 -10.44
CA ALA A 148 -5.22 -7.61 -11.87
C ALA A 148 -3.86 -7.57 -12.58
N VAL A 149 -3.73 -8.33 -13.67
CA VAL A 149 -2.56 -8.23 -14.55
C VAL A 149 -2.73 -6.96 -15.38
N ASP A 150 -1.71 -6.11 -15.43
CA ASP A 150 -1.73 -4.88 -16.22
C ASP A 150 -1.57 -5.17 -17.73
N GLU A 151 -2.63 -5.69 -18.35
CA GLU A 151 -2.64 -5.92 -19.80
C GLU A 151 -2.64 -4.60 -20.61
N VAL A 152 -2.94 -3.47 -19.97
CA VAL A 152 -3.06 -2.15 -20.64
C VAL A 152 -1.73 -1.40 -20.63
N GLY A 153 -0.94 -1.51 -19.56
CA GLY A 153 0.44 -1.02 -19.48
C GLY A 153 1.34 -1.68 -20.51
N VAL A 154 1.25 -3.02 -20.64
CA VAL A 154 1.97 -3.78 -21.68
C VAL A 154 1.63 -3.25 -23.08
N LYS A 155 0.34 -3.06 -23.39
CA LYS A 155 -0.10 -2.50 -24.69
C LYS A 155 0.29 -1.03 -24.89
N ARG A 156 0.41 -0.24 -23.82
CA ARG A 156 0.82 1.17 -23.88
C ARG A 156 2.31 1.28 -24.17
N ASP A 157 3.13 0.47 -23.51
CA ASP A 157 4.58 0.41 -23.75
C ASP A 157 4.87 -0.11 -25.16
N GLU A 158 4.18 -1.17 -25.60
CA GLU A 158 4.23 -1.66 -27.00
C GLU A 158 3.85 -0.57 -28.01
N LYS A 159 2.84 0.26 -27.72
CA LYS A 159 2.40 1.34 -28.60
C LYS A 159 3.37 2.53 -28.61
N VAL A 160 4.04 2.82 -27.51
CA VAL A 160 5.07 3.86 -27.41
C VAL A 160 6.33 3.43 -28.17
N GLU A 161 6.70 2.15 -28.08
CA GLU A 161 7.85 1.58 -28.81
C GLU A 161 7.57 1.42 -30.31
N ALA A 162 6.32 1.11 -30.69
CA ALA A 162 5.90 0.97 -32.08
C ALA A 162 5.58 2.30 -32.81
N ALA A 163 5.63 3.45 -32.13
CA ALA A 163 5.36 4.74 -32.77
C ALA A 163 6.59 5.21 -33.58
N PRO A 164 6.52 5.27 -34.93
CA PRO A 164 7.61 5.83 -35.70
C PRO A 164 7.73 7.33 -35.41
N ALA A 165 8.97 7.81 -35.26
CA ALA A 165 9.27 9.23 -35.17
C ALA A 165 8.81 9.93 -36.46
N SER A 166 7.61 10.50 -36.44
CA SER A 166 7.10 11.32 -37.54
C SER A 166 7.98 12.56 -37.67
N SER A 167 8.90 12.53 -38.63
CA SER A 167 9.62 13.71 -39.08
C SER A 167 8.62 14.64 -39.75
N ARG A 168 8.20 15.67 -39.01
CA ARG A 168 7.31 16.71 -39.52
C ARG A 168 8.09 17.51 -40.57
N ALA A 169 7.90 17.19 -41.84
CA ALA A 169 8.50 17.92 -42.95
C ALA A 169 8.07 19.41 -42.90
N PRO A 170 8.98 20.37 -43.16
CA PRO A 170 8.64 21.78 -43.09
C PRO A 170 7.66 22.15 -44.22
N ARG A 171 6.53 22.73 -43.81
CA ARG A 171 5.45 23.22 -44.67
C ARG A 171 5.99 24.36 -45.55
N ARG A 172 6.24 24.10 -46.83
CA ARG A 172 6.58 25.15 -47.81
C ARG A 172 5.34 25.99 -48.11
N LEU A 173 5.35 27.25 -47.68
CA LEU A 173 4.38 28.27 -48.11
C LEU A 173 4.61 28.58 -49.59
N ARG A 174 3.57 28.48 -50.42
CA ARG A 174 3.52 29.12 -51.74
C ARG A 174 2.61 30.34 -51.62
N ALA A 175 3.15 31.52 -51.89
CA ALA A 175 2.35 32.70 -52.20
C ALA A 175 1.82 32.55 -53.64
N VAL A 176 0.54 32.86 -53.84
CA VAL A 176 -0.12 32.95 -55.15
C VAL A 176 -0.20 34.42 -55.51
N ASP A 177 0.25 34.75 -56.72
CA ASP A 177 0.13 36.07 -57.32
C ASP A 177 -1.34 36.45 -57.49
N GLY A 178 -1.72 37.62 -56.96
CA GLY A 178 -3.03 38.24 -57.19
C GLY A 178 -2.91 39.28 -58.30
N ALA A 179 -3.52 38.98 -59.44
CA ALA A 179 -3.86 39.98 -60.46
C ALA A 179 -5.12 40.74 -60.01
N GLY A 180 -5.06 42.07 -60.09
CA GLY A 180 -6.15 43.01 -59.82
C GLY A 180 -5.65 44.43 -59.95
#